data_AF-A0A956L8N9-F1
#
_entry.id   AF-A0A956L8N9-F1
#
_cell.length_a   1.000
_cell.length_b   1.000
_cell.length_c   1.000
_cell.angle_alpha   90.00
_cell.angle_beta   90.00
_cell.angle_gamma   90.00
#
_symmetry.space_group_name_H-M   'P 1'
#
loop_
_entity.id
_entity.type
_entity.pdbx_description
1 polymer ?
#
loop_
_entity_poly.entity_id
_entity_poly.type
_entity_poly.pdbx_seq_one_letter_code
_entity_poly.pdbx_strand_id
1 'polypeptide(L)'
;MSARRWLPRLSLRGWLLLSYLTVFVLPPLALVMSGALDRDLRQQTRASITDQAHLWALTLEHELESGPALPQRAADLSKRLARARDRTLTGIQIVDAAGIVVASSGERTGQDLGQAPEVRQALEGAVGW
;
A
#
# COMPACT_ATOMS: atom_id res chain seq x y z
N MET A 1 -19.23 27.27 38.63
CA MET A 1 -18.54 25.97 38.49
C MET A 1 -17.03 26.22 38.48
N SER A 2 -16.39 26.07 39.64
CA SER A 2 -14.99 26.45 39.90
C SER A 2 -14.02 25.30 39.60
N ALA A 3 -13.48 25.26 38.38
CA ALA A 3 -12.39 24.37 38.02
C ALA A 3 -11.03 25.07 38.21
N ARG A 4 -10.68 25.49 39.43
CA ARG A 4 -9.35 26.08 39.72
C ARG A 4 -8.98 25.84 41.18
N ARG A 5 -8.23 24.76 41.47
CA ARG A 5 -7.32 24.57 42.64
C ARG A 5 -6.78 23.13 42.76
N TRP A 6 -6.40 22.51 41.66
CA TRP A 6 -5.71 21.20 41.67
C TRP A 6 -4.25 21.31 41.21
N LEU A 7 -3.58 22.44 41.50
CA LEU A 7 -2.13 22.52 41.32
C LEU A 7 -1.47 22.01 42.60
N PRO A 8 -0.84 20.82 42.59
CA PRO A 8 -0.10 20.33 43.74
C PRO A 8 0.99 21.34 44.10
N ARG A 9 1.20 21.58 45.40
CA ARG A 9 2.27 22.42 45.95
C ARG A 9 3.64 21.75 45.76
N LEU A 10 4.01 21.47 44.52
CA LEU A 10 5.34 20.99 44.17
C LEU A 10 6.34 22.11 44.45
N SER A 11 7.46 21.76 45.09
CA SER A 11 8.57 22.68 45.28
C SER A 11 9.08 23.18 43.92
N LEU A 12 9.66 24.38 43.86
CA LEU A 12 10.26 24.96 42.64
C LEU A 12 11.21 23.96 41.94
N ARG A 13 11.96 23.19 42.74
CA ARG A 13 12.86 22.13 42.28
C ARG A 13 12.12 21.01 41.55
N GLY A 14 10.95 20.60 42.05
CA GLY A 14 10.10 19.61 41.41
C GLY A 14 9.57 20.09 40.06
N TRP A 15 9.13 21.35 39.96
CA TRP A 15 8.70 21.96 38.70
C TRP A 15 9.83 22.05 37.68
N LEU A 16 11.02 22.48 38.10
CA LEU A 16 12.20 22.53 37.23
C LEU A 16 12.58 21.14 36.72
N LEU A 17 12.65 20.15 37.60
CA LEU A 17 13.00 18.77 37.23
C LEU A 17 12.00 18.18 36.24
N LEU A 18 10.69 18.40 36.46
CA LEU A 18 9.65 17.93 35.55
C LEU A 18 9.77 18.56 34.15
N SER A 19 10.04 19.86 34.08
CA SER A 19 10.24 20.56 32.80
C SER A 19 11.46 20.02 32.06
N TYR A 20 12.60 19.83 32.75
CA TYR A 20 13.79 19.25 32.13
C TYR A 20 13.55 17.81 31.66
N LEU A 21 12.89 16.98 32.48
CA LEU A 21 12.54 15.62 32.09
C LEU A 21 11.64 15.61 30.85
N THR A 22 10.64 16.50 30.81
CA THR A 22 9.70 16.58 29.69
C THR A 22 10.42 16.96 28.40
N VAL A 23 11.24 18.02 28.43
CA VAL A 23 12.03 18.46 27.27
C VAL A 23 13.03 17.40 26.82
N PHE A 24 13.58 16.62 27.76
CA PHE A 24 14.52 15.55 27.46
C PHE A 24 13.84 14.30 26.85
N VAL A 25 12.64 13.95 27.33
CA VAL A 25 11.90 12.75 26.89
C VAL A 25 11.09 13.00 25.61
N LEU A 26 10.67 14.24 25.34
CA LEU A 26 9.84 14.54 24.17
C LEU A 26 10.49 14.15 22.83
N PRO A 27 11.76 14.50 22.55
CA PRO A 27 12.40 14.16 21.29
C PRO A 27 12.50 12.64 21.01
N PRO A 28 13.01 11.79 21.93
CA PRO A 28 13.06 10.35 21.67
C PRO A 28 11.65 9.76 21.55
N LEU A 29 10.67 10.26 22.32
CA LEU A 29 9.28 9.84 22.18
C LEU A 29 8.73 10.18 20.78
N ALA A 30 8.99 11.38 20.28
CA ALA A 30 8.58 11.80 18.95
C ALA A 30 9.24 10.95 17.85
N LEU A 31 10.51 10.58 18.01
CA LEU A 31 11.21 9.68 17.07
C LEU A 31 10.59 8.28 17.06
N VAL A 32 10.32 7.71 18.23
CA VAL A 32 9.69 6.39 18.36
C VAL A 32 8.27 6.40 17.78
N MET A 33 7.47 7.41 18.11
CA MET A 33 6.10 7.55 17.59
C MET A 33 6.07 7.76 16.08
N SER A 34 6.98 8.57 15.54
CA SER A 34 7.12 8.73 14.08
C SER A 34 7.48 7.41 13.40
N GLY A 35 8.37 6.63 13.99
CA GLY A 35 8.73 5.31 13.48
C GLY A 35 7.58 4.30 13.55
N ALA A 36 6.79 4.32 14.61
CA ALA A 36 5.59 3.49 14.72
C ALA A 36 4.55 3.87 13.66
N LEU A 37 4.34 5.17 13.45
CA LEU A 37 3.43 5.71 12.45
C LEU A 37 3.85 5.35 11.01
N ASP A 38 5.13 5.46 10.67
CA ASP A 38 5.63 5.08 9.33
C ASP A 38 5.37 3.59 9.03
N ARG A 39 5.60 2.71 10.02
CA ARG A 39 5.32 1.27 9.86
C ARG A 39 3.84 0.99 9.66
N ASP A 40 2.98 1.64 10.45
CA ASP A 40 1.52 1.50 10.33
C ASP A 40 1.02 1.98 8.97
N LEU A 41 1.45 3.16 8.51
CA LEU A 41 1.10 3.69 7.20
C LEU A 41 1.56 2.78 6.05
N ARG A 42 2.76 2.18 6.15
CA ARG A 42 3.24 1.19 5.18
C ARG A 42 2.39 -0.07 5.18
N GLN A 43 1.99 -0.55 6.36
CA GLN A 43 1.14 -1.74 6.49
C GLN A 43 -0.25 -1.48 5.91
N GLN A 44 -0.87 -0.34 6.22
CA GLN A 44 -2.15 0.07 5.64
C GLN A 44 -2.09 0.23 4.12
N THR A 45 -1.01 0.82 3.61
CA THR A 45 -0.79 0.95 2.16
C THR A 45 -0.69 -0.41 1.49
N ARG A 46 0.07 -1.35 2.08
CA ARG A 46 0.19 -2.73 1.55
C ARG A 46 -1.15 -3.46 1.54
N ALA A 47 -1.91 -3.37 2.63
CA ALA A 47 -3.24 -3.96 2.70
C ALA A 47 -4.18 -3.38 1.63
N SER A 48 -4.22 -2.05 1.50
CA SER A 48 -5.05 -1.37 0.51
C SER A 48 -4.69 -1.75 -0.93
N ILE A 49 -3.40 -1.88 -1.26
CA ILE A 49 -2.96 -2.33 -2.60
C ILE A 49 -3.41 -3.77 -2.85
N THR A 50 -3.32 -4.64 -1.84
CA THR A 50 -3.71 -6.05 -1.95
C THR A 50 -5.22 -6.19 -2.17
N ASP A 51 -6.03 -5.48 -1.39
CA ASP A 51 -7.49 -5.48 -1.54
C ASP A 51 -7.92 -4.94 -2.91
N GLN A 52 -7.27 -3.87 -3.38
CA GLN A 52 -7.51 -3.36 -4.73
C GLN A 52 -7.13 -4.41 -5.79
N ALA A 53 -5.98 -5.08 -5.67
CA ALA A 53 -5.56 -6.11 -6.61
C ALA A 53 -6.57 -7.27 -6.70
N HIS A 54 -7.11 -7.72 -5.56
CA HIS A 54 -8.16 -8.74 -5.54
C HIS A 54 -9.45 -8.28 -6.24
N LEU A 55 -9.90 -7.04 -5.99
CA LEU A 55 -11.07 -6.49 -6.69
C LEU A 55 -10.85 -6.40 -8.20
N TRP A 56 -9.66 -6.01 -8.63
CA TRP A 56 -9.28 -6.00 -10.04
C TRP A 56 -9.28 -7.41 -10.64
N ALA A 57 -8.71 -8.40 -9.94
CA ALA A 57 -8.70 -9.79 -10.40
C ALA A 57 -10.12 -10.34 -10.58
N LEU A 58 -11.00 -10.15 -9.60
CA LEU A 58 -12.41 -10.58 -9.67
C LEU A 58 -13.18 -9.87 -10.80
N THR A 59 -12.93 -8.57 -10.97
CA THR A 59 -13.57 -7.80 -12.06
C THR A 59 -13.11 -8.31 -13.42
N LEU A 60 -11.81 -8.59 -13.58
CA LEU A 60 -11.24 -9.12 -14.81
C LEU A 60 -11.73 -10.54 -15.11
N GLU A 61 -11.80 -11.40 -14.10
CA GLU A 61 -12.34 -12.77 -14.21
C GLU A 61 -13.78 -12.73 -14.74
N HIS A 62 -14.64 -11.92 -14.10
CA HIS A 62 -16.03 -11.76 -14.53
C HIS A 62 -16.16 -11.20 -15.96
N GLU A 63 -15.32 -10.22 -16.32
CA GLU A 63 -15.30 -9.66 -17.67
C GLU A 63 -14.83 -10.67 -18.72
N LEU A 64 -13.90 -11.57 -18.38
CA LEU A 64 -13.34 -12.58 -19.28
C LEU A 64 -14.29 -13.76 -19.49
N GLU A 65 -15.06 -14.17 -18.48
CA GLU A 65 -16.09 -15.20 -18.62
C GLU A 65 -17.19 -14.83 -19.62
N SER A 66 -17.51 -13.53 -19.69
CA SER A 66 -18.64 -12.99 -20.46
C SER A 66 -18.24 -12.32 -21.78
N GLY A 67 -16.96 -12.39 -22.17
CA GLY A 67 -16.41 -11.54 -23.22
C GLY A 67 -15.46 -12.22 -24.23
N PRO A 68 -14.99 -11.48 -25.24
CA PRO A 68 -13.92 -11.92 -26.12
C PRO A 68 -12.60 -12.14 -25.36
N ALA A 69 -11.75 -13.00 -25.93
CA ALA A 69 -10.48 -13.39 -25.36
C ALA A 69 -9.57 -12.18 -25.03
N LEU A 70 -8.76 -12.35 -23.98
CA LEU A 70 -7.88 -11.34 -23.38
C LEU A 70 -7.02 -10.55 -24.40
N PRO A 71 -6.41 -11.16 -25.44
CA PRO A 71 -5.62 -10.43 -26.44
C PRO A 71 -6.42 -9.37 -27.21
N GLN A 72 -7.71 -9.62 -27.45
CA GLN A 72 -8.59 -8.70 -28.19
C GLN A 72 -8.95 -7.46 -27.35
N ARG A 73 -8.85 -7.56 -26.02
CA ARG A 73 -9.14 -6.48 -25.05
C ARG A 73 -7.91 -5.81 -24.48
N ALA A 74 -6.71 -6.33 -24.75
CA ALA A 74 -5.43 -5.86 -24.21
C ALA A 74 -5.25 -4.33 -24.31
N ALA A 75 -5.61 -3.74 -25.46
CA ALA A 75 -5.48 -2.30 -25.69
C ALA A 75 -6.45 -1.46 -24.84
N ASP A 76 -7.70 -1.91 -24.67
CA ASP A 76 -8.69 -1.21 -23.84
C ASP A 76 -8.37 -1.36 -22.35
N LEU A 77 -7.99 -2.57 -21.93
CA LEU A 77 -7.49 -2.85 -20.59
C LEU A 77 -6.28 -1.96 -20.25
N SER A 78 -5.30 -1.85 -21.15
CA SER A 78 -4.14 -0.98 -20.93
C SER A 78 -4.54 0.49 -20.71
N LYS A 79 -5.56 1.00 -21.40
CA LYS A 79 -6.10 2.35 -21.15
C LYS A 79 -6.75 2.47 -19.76
N ARG A 80 -7.51 1.46 -19.34
CA ARG A 80 -8.12 1.43 -17.99
C ARG A 80 -7.06 1.37 -16.91
N LEU A 81 -6.04 0.54 -17.10
CA LEU A 81 -4.89 0.41 -16.19
C LEU A 81 -4.07 1.70 -16.12
N ALA A 82 -3.86 2.40 -17.24
CA ALA A 82 -3.21 3.70 -17.25
C ALA A 82 -4.00 4.74 -16.42
N ARG A 83 -5.33 4.82 -16.60
CA ARG A 83 -6.19 5.69 -15.77
C ARG A 83 -6.18 5.30 -14.30
N ALA A 84 -6.10 4.01 -13.99
CA ALA A 84 -5.98 3.53 -12.62
C ALA A 84 -4.65 3.99 -12.02
N ARG A 85 -3.54 3.84 -12.75
CA ARG A 85 -2.21 4.33 -12.37
C ARG A 85 -2.21 5.84 -12.11
N ASP A 86 -2.89 6.64 -12.92
CA ASP A 86 -2.95 8.10 -12.69
C ASP A 86 -3.60 8.45 -11.35
N ARG A 87 -4.46 7.58 -10.82
CA ARG A 87 -5.16 7.79 -9.53
C ARG A 87 -4.46 7.13 -8.35
N THR A 88 -3.86 5.96 -8.55
CA THR A 88 -3.25 5.15 -7.48
C THR A 88 -1.74 5.24 -7.43
N LEU A 89 -1.12 5.86 -8.45
CA LEU A 89 0.32 5.90 -8.69
C LEU A 89 0.98 4.51 -8.70
N THR A 90 0.19 3.46 -8.89
CA THR A 90 0.63 2.06 -8.87
C THR A 90 0.76 1.53 -10.29
N GLY A 91 1.89 0.89 -10.60
CA GLY A 91 2.07 0.17 -11.86
C GLY A 91 1.32 -1.15 -11.84
N ILE A 92 0.48 -1.40 -12.85
CA ILE A 92 -0.31 -2.62 -12.97
C ILE A 92 0.01 -3.30 -14.29
N GLN A 93 0.26 -4.61 -14.24
CA GLN A 93 0.55 -5.45 -15.38
C GLN A 93 -0.31 -6.71 -15.29
N ILE A 94 -0.91 -7.10 -16.41
CA ILE A 94 -1.62 -8.37 -16.56
C ILE A 94 -0.70 -9.26 -17.39
N VAL A 95 -0.46 -10.48 -16.91
CA VAL A 95 0.36 -11.50 -17.57
C VAL A 95 -0.50 -12.68 -18.00
N ASP A 96 -0.13 -13.33 -19.10
CA ASP A 96 -0.73 -14.60 -19.50
C ASP A 96 -0.09 -15.80 -18.77
N ALA A 97 -0.58 -17.00 -19.06
CA ALA A 97 -0.08 -18.25 -18.47
C ALA A 97 1.38 -18.56 -18.82
N ALA A 98 1.96 -17.89 -19.82
CA ALA A 98 3.38 -18.00 -20.17
C ALA A 98 4.24 -16.94 -19.45
N GLY A 99 3.63 -16.05 -18.66
CA GLY A 99 4.33 -14.95 -17.98
C GLY A 99 4.57 -13.73 -18.87
N ILE A 100 3.94 -13.65 -20.04
CA ILE A 100 4.08 -12.52 -20.96
C ILE A 100 3.07 -11.44 -20.61
N VAL A 101 3.53 -10.19 -20.53
CA VAL A 101 2.66 -9.03 -20.25
C VAL A 101 1.71 -8.79 -21.43
N VAL A 102 0.42 -9.01 -21.21
CA VAL A 102 -0.65 -8.82 -22.21
C VAL A 102 -1.26 -7.43 -22.14
N ALA A 103 -1.31 -6.82 -20.95
CA ALA A 103 -1.77 -5.45 -20.76
C ALA A 103 -0.98 -4.77 -19.63
N SER A 104 -0.76 -3.46 -19.76
CA SER A 104 0.08 -2.71 -18.82
C SER A 104 -0.43 -1.28 -18.66
N SER A 105 -0.26 -0.72 -17.45
CA SER A 105 -0.43 0.72 -17.20
C SER A 105 0.72 1.59 -17.74
N GLY A 106 1.67 1.00 -18.47
CA GLY A 106 2.83 1.67 -19.07
C GLY A 106 3.34 0.91 -20.31
N GLU A 107 4.55 1.20 -20.78
CA GLU A 107 5.06 0.76 -22.09
C GLU A 107 5.64 -0.68 -22.12
N ARG A 108 5.20 -1.56 -21.22
CA ARG A 108 5.83 -2.88 -21.00
C ARG A 108 5.06 -4.08 -21.59
N THR A 109 4.16 -3.85 -22.53
CA THR A 109 3.41 -4.95 -23.17
C THR A 109 4.36 -5.82 -24.00
N GLY A 110 4.18 -7.14 -23.93
CA GLY A 110 5.03 -8.14 -24.59
C GLY A 110 6.31 -8.51 -23.83
N GLN A 111 6.58 -7.87 -22.68
CA GLN A 111 7.72 -8.23 -21.84
C GLN A 111 7.48 -9.59 -21.17
N ASP A 112 8.49 -10.46 -21.16
CA ASP A 112 8.49 -11.69 -20.39
C ASP A 112 8.85 -11.41 -18.92
N LEU A 113 7.96 -11.81 -18.01
CA LEU A 113 8.16 -11.75 -16.57
C LEU A 113 8.15 -13.15 -15.93
N GLY A 114 8.10 -14.23 -16.70
CA GLY A 114 8.04 -15.60 -16.19
C GLY A 114 9.28 -16.00 -15.37
N GLN A 115 10.39 -15.29 -15.53
CA GLN A 115 11.60 -15.48 -14.72
C GLN A 115 11.55 -14.72 -13.38
N ALA A 116 10.61 -13.80 -13.20
CA ALA A 116 10.43 -13.10 -11.92
C ALA A 116 9.84 -14.09 -10.90
N PRO A 117 10.47 -14.22 -9.71
CA PRO A 117 10.06 -15.24 -8.73
C PRO A 117 8.61 -15.05 -8.28
N GLU A 118 8.15 -13.80 -8.15
CA GLU A 118 6.78 -13.48 -7.74
C GLU A 118 5.74 -13.87 -8.80
N VAL A 119 6.06 -13.66 -10.09
CA VAL A 119 5.16 -14.03 -11.19
C VAL A 119 5.09 -15.54 -11.32
N ARG A 120 6.24 -16.22 -11.24
CA ARG A 120 6.29 -17.68 -11.29
C ARG A 120 5.50 -18.32 -10.14
N GLN A 121 5.66 -17.81 -8.92
CA GLN A 121 4.87 -18.27 -7.77
C GLN A 121 3.36 -18.10 -8.01
N ALA A 122 2.94 -16.95 -8.53
CA ALA A 122 1.54 -16.71 -8.86
C ALA A 122 1.01 -17.66 -9.94
N LEU A 123 1.81 -17.94 -10.98
CA LEU A 123 1.46 -18.89 -12.05
C LEU A 123 1.39 -20.35 -11.56
N GLU A 124 2.16 -20.69 -10.54
CA GLU A 124 2.09 -21.98 -9.83
C GLU A 124 0.88 -22.07 -8.86
N GLY A 125 0.08 -21.01 -8.75
CA GLY A 125 -1.11 -20.94 -7.91
C GLY A 125 -0.84 -20.47 -6.48
N ALA A 126 0.38 -20.03 -6.16
CA ALA A 126 0.66 -19.37 -4.89
C ALA A 126 0.17 -17.91 -4.95
N VAL A 127 -1.05 -17.67 -4.47
CA VAL A 127 -1.65 -16.34 -4.34
C VAL A 127 -1.76 -15.95 -2.86
N GLY A 128 -1.17 -14.80 -2.51
CA GLY A 128 -1.22 -14.26 -1.15
C GLY A 128 -0.21 -14.89 -0.19
N TRP A 129 0.41 -14.05 0.64
CA TRP A 129 1.27 -14.43 1.76
C TRP A 129 0.44 -14.43 3.04
#